data_AF-A0AA37XAL8-F1
#
_entry.id   AF-A0AA37XAL8-F1
#
_cell.length_a   1.000
_cell.length_b   1.000
_cell.length_c   1.000
_cell.angle_alpha   90.00
_cell.angle_beta   90.00
_cell.angle_gamma   90.00
#
_symmetry.space_group_name_H-M   'P 1'
#
loop_
_entity.id
_entity.type
_entity.pdbx_description
1 polymer ?
#
loop_
_entity_poly.entity_id
_entity_poly.type
_entity_poly.pdbx_seq_one_letter_code
_entity_poly.pdbx_strand_id
1 'polypeptide(L)'
;MTDKKHPLEGAEIHFLRSITVYLGQRQSRVFDRGETLTLTAEILEFSRDRLGQSWFETELAKGSASLKIARGAWPEGVPTWIAGDAAWATAREQARLEAWAHPTLEEQLAARAEVNRVYGPAVTSRTLGQVVR
;
A
#
# COMPACT_ATOMS: atom_id res chain seq x y z
N MET A 1 35.13 17.32 10.73
CA MET A 1 34.57 16.12 10.06
C MET A 1 33.21 16.53 9.54
N THR A 2 33.06 16.66 8.22
CA THR A 2 31.80 17.07 7.61
C THR A 2 30.86 15.87 7.64
N ASP A 3 29.84 15.93 8.49
CA ASP A 3 28.82 14.90 8.58
C ASP A 3 28.09 14.85 7.23
N LYS A 4 28.41 13.85 6.41
CA LYS A 4 27.81 13.72 5.08
C LYS A 4 26.41 13.18 5.26
N LYS A 5 25.43 14.09 5.17
CA LYS A 5 24.00 13.79 5.13
C LYS A 5 23.72 12.69 4.10
N HIS A 6 22.95 11.67 4.49
CA HIS A 6 22.62 10.57 3.60
C HIS A 6 21.77 11.08 2.42
N PRO A 7 21.98 10.61 1.17
CA PRO A 7 21.29 11.15 -0.02
C PRO A 7 19.77 10.98 0.01
N LEU A 8 19.26 10.03 0.81
CA LEU A 8 17.83 9.79 1.01
C LEU A 8 17.26 10.47 2.27
N GLU A 9 18.08 11.14 3.07
CA GLU A 9 17.60 11.75 4.30
C GLU A 9 16.66 12.94 4.01
N GLY A 10 15.45 12.86 4.56
CA GLY A 10 14.35 13.78 4.30
C GLY A 10 13.51 13.43 3.06
N ALA A 11 13.84 12.36 2.33
CA ALA A 11 13.04 11.93 1.19
C ALA A 11 11.72 11.30 1.66
N GLU A 12 10.63 11.65 0.99
CA GLU A 12 9.35 10.95 1.14
C GLU A 12 9.32 9.74 0.20
N ILE A 13 8.82 8.61 0.72
CA ILE A 13 8.53 7.40 -0.05
C ILE A 13 7.11 6.95 0.23
N HIS A 14 6.54 6.18 -0.70
CA HIS A 14 5.29 5.46 -0.51
C HIS A 14 5.46 3.95 -0.68
N PHE A 15 4.59 3.18 -0.05
CA PHE A 15 4.64 1.73 -0.06
C PHE A 15 3.69 1.15 -1.12
N LEU A 16 4.20 0.24 -1.94
CA LEU A 16 3.42 -0.46 -2.98
C LEU A 16 2.83 -1.78 -2.46
N ARG A 17 3.20 -2.20 -1.26
CA ARG A 17 2.73 -3.41 -0.57
C ARG A 17 3.00 -3.29 0.93
N SER A 18 2.39 -4.15 1.74
CA SER A 18 2.65 -4.15 3.18
C SER A 18 4.10 -4.56 3.53
N ILE A 19 4.80 -3.74 4.31
CA ILE A 19 6.19 -3.96 4.73
C ILE A 19 6.38 -3.49 6.18
N THR A 20 7.06 -4.29 6.98
CA THR A 20 7.55 -3.86 8.29
C THR A 20 8.83 -3.04 8.14
N VAL A 21 8.83 -1.81 8.67
CA VAL A 21 9.99 -0.93 8.71
C VAL A 21 10.42 -0.71 10.14
N TYR A 22 11.72 -0.82 10.40
CA TYR A 22 12.32 -0.41 11.67
C TYR A 22 12.52 1.10 11.66
N LEU A 23 11.90 1.77 12.61
CA LEU A 23 11.96 3.23 12.78
C LEU A 23 13.06 3.66 13.75
N GLY A 24 13.53 2.72 14.58
CA GLY A 24 14.56 2.91 15.58
C GLY A 24 14.86 1.60 16.32
N GLN A 25 15.71 1.65 17.35
CA GLN A 25 16.24 0.46 18.04
C GLN A 25 15.17 -0.46 18.67
N ARG A 26 14.00 0.08 18.99
CA ARG A 26 12.88 -0.65 19.62
C ARG A 26 11.53 -0.35 18.97
N GLN A 27 11.53 0.30 17.81
CA GLN A 27 10.33 0.73 17.14
C GLN A 27 10.30 0.17 15.74
N SER A 28 9.22 -0.55 15.43
CA SER A 28 8.89 -0.94 14.07
C SER A 28 7.40 -0.69 13.82
N ARG A 29 7.05 -0.50 12.55
CA ARG A 29 5.67 -0.34 12.11
C ARG A 29 5.49 -1.09 10.80
N VAL A 30 4.33 -1.73 10.65
CA VAL A 30 3.86 -2.22 9.35
C VAL A 30 3.29 -1.02 8.61
N PHE A 31 3.83 -0.76 7.43
CA PHE A 31 3.29 0.21 6.49
C PHE A 31 2.52 -0.53 5.41
N ASP A 32 1.27 -0.16 5.19
CA ASP A 32 0.42 -0.72 4.16
C ASP A 32 0.56 0.01 2.82
N ARG A 33 0.04 -0.61 1.76
CA ARG A 33 0.05 -0.02 0.42
C ARG A 33 -0.67 1.34 0.45
N GLY A 34 -0.03 2.35 -0.13
CA GLY A 34 -0.56 3.72 -0.13
C GLY A 34 -0.05 4.61 1.00
N GLU A 35 0.46 4.03 2.08
CA GLU A 35 1.05 4.84 3.15
C GLU A 35 2.36 5.47 2.71
N THR A 36 2.72 6.58 3.35
CA THR A 36 3.97 7.29 3.12
C THR A 36 4.87 7.29 4.35
N LEU A 37 6.17 7.42 4.13
CA LEU A 37 7.18 7.57 5.17
C LEU A 37 8.22 8.60 4.75
N THR A 38 8.54 9.53 5.64
CA THR A 38 9.72 10.40 5.51
C THR A 38 10.93 9.70 6.10
N LEU A 39 11.98 9.53 5.30
CA LEU A 39 13.21 8.83 5.71
C LEU A 39 14.08 9.75 6.59
N THR A 40 14.19 9.44 7.87
CA THR A 40 15.10 10.13 8.80
C THR A 40 16.49 9.49 8.78
N ALA A 41 17.50 10.19 9.32
CA ALA A 41 18.84 9.64 9.48
C ALA A 41 18.83 8.33 10.30
N GLU A 42 18.03 8.29 11.37
CA GLU A 42 17.85 7.11 12.23
C GLU A 42 17.26 5.92 11.45
N ILE A 43 16.16 6.13 10.71
CA ILE A 43 15.56 5.08 9.87
C ILE A 43 16.59 4.53 8.87
N LEU A 44 17.36 5.42 8.25
CA LEU A 44 18.37 5.05 7.27
C LEU A 44 19.50 4.27 7.91
N GLU A 45 19.94 4.62 9.12
CA GLU A 45 20.95 3.87 9.87
C GLU A 45 20.49 2.45 10.19
N PHE A 46 19.27 2.28 10.72
CA PHE A 46 18.69 0.96 11.03
C PHE A 46 18.39 0.11 9.79
N SER A 47 18.27 0.75 8.62
CA SER A 47 18.02 0.06 7.35
C SER A 47 19.28 -0.50 6.69
N ARG A 48 20.48 -0.23 7.24
CA ARG A 48 21.76 -0.66 6.66
C ARG A 48 22.00 -2.14 6.87
N ASP A 49 22.50 -2.79 5.83
CA ASP A 49 23.03 -4.15 5.91
C ASP A 49 24.48 -4.18 6.39
N ARG A 50 25.06 -5.38 6.43
CA ARG A 50 26.48 -5.61 6.81
C ARG A 50 27.49 -4.93 5.89
N LEU A 51 27.08 -4.50 4.69
CA LEU A 51 27.91 -3.79 3.72
C LEU A 51 27.71 -2.27 3.81
N GLY A 52 26.87 -1.81 4.75
CA GLY A 52 26.52 -0.41 4.95
C GLY A 52 25.49 0.13 3.95
N GLN A 53 24.91 -0.72 3.10
CA GLN A 53 23.91 -0.31 2.13
C GLN A 53 22.51 -0.31 2.75
N SER A 54 21.76 0.77 2.55
CA SER A 54 20.37 0.82 2.98
C SER A 54 19.51 -0.04 2.06
N TRP A 55 18.64 -0.87 2.63
CA TRP A 55 17.68 -1.62 1.81
C TRP A 55 16.73 -0.69 1.02
N PHE A 56 16.51 0.55 1.47
CA PHE A 56 15.75 1.56 0.73
C PHE A 56 16.45 1.93 -0.59
N GLU A 57 17.77 2.11 -0.57
CA GLU A 57 18.55 2.40 -1.79
C GLU A 57 18.47 1.22 -2.76
N THR A 58 18.66 0.00 -2.24
CA THR A 58 18.61 -1.22 -3.03
C THR A 58 17.23 -1.42 -3.65
N GLU A 59 16.14 -1.16 -2.93
CA GLU A 59 14.80 -1.24 -3.52
C GLU A 59 14.54 -0.13 -4.52
N LEU A 60 14.88 1.13 -4.22
CA LEU A 60 14.65 2.26 -5.13
C LEU A 60 15.50 2.20 -6.41
N ALA A 61 16.60 1.43 -6.40
CA ALA A 61 17.43 1.18 -7.58
C ALA A 61 16.88 0.05 -8.47
N LYS A 62 15.90 -0.74 -8.02
CA LYS A 62 15.33 -1.82 -8.85
C LYS A 62 14.44 -1.27 -9.95
N GLY A 63 14.39 -1.99 -11.07
CA GLY A 63 13.42 -1.75 -12.14
C GLY A 63 11.97 -1.97 -11.66
N SER A 64 11.03 -1.29 -12.33
CA SER A 64 9.64 -1.09 -11.91
C SER A 64 8.83 -2.35 -11.57
N ALA A 65 9.18 -3.52 -12.11
CA ALA A 65 8.39 -4.74 -11.98
C ALA A 65 8.38 -5.39 -10.58
N SER A 66 9.28 -4.99 -9.66
CA SER A 66 9.42 -5.64 -8.34
C SER A 66 9.49 -4.68 -7.16
N LEU A 67 9.18 -3.40 -7.40
CA LEU A 67 9.30 -2.35 -6.39
C LEU A 67 8.31 -2.58 -5.25
N LYS A 68 8.85 -2.59 -4.03
CA LYS A 68 8.05 -2.60 -2.81
C LYS A 68 7.71 -1.19 -2.34
N ILE A 69 8.50 -0.22 -2.76
CA ILE A 69 8.42 1.20 -2.42
C ILE A 69 8.74 2.04 -3.66
N ALA A 70 8.27 3.28 -3.69
CA ALA A 70 8.67 4.27 -4.68
C ALA A 70 8.79 5.65 -4.04
N ARG A 71 9.46 6.58 -4.75
CA ARG A 71 9.71 7.94 -4.26
C ARG A 71 8.47 8.82 -4.34
N GLY A 72 8.36 9.74 -3.40
CA GLY A 72 7.30 10.75 -3.32
C GLY A 72 6.01 10.22 -2.69
N ALA A 73 5.00 11.08 -2.64
CA ALA A 73 3.67 10.74 -2.18
C ALA A 73 3.01 9.66 -3.04
N TRP A 74 1.99 9.01 -2.48
CA TRP A 74 1.13 8.11 -3.24
C TRP A 74 0.43 8.87 -4.38
N PRO A 75 0.39 8.34 -5.62
CA PRO A 75 -0.26 9.03 -6.73
C PRO A 75 -1.75 9.29 -6.46
N GLU A 76 -2.21 10.49 -6.80
CA GLU A 76 -3.62 10.86 -6.66
C GLU A 76 -4.52 9.99 -7.55
N GLY A 77 -5.68 9.60 -7.01
CA GLY A 77 -6.67 8.79 -7.73
C GLY A 77 -6.29 7.32 -7.93
N VAL A 78 -5.12 6.87 -7.46
CA VAL A 78 -4.74 5.46 -7.51
C VAL A 78 -5.25 4.74 -6.26
N PRO A 79 -5.99 3.63 -6.40
CA PRO A 79 -6.45 2.87 -5.26
C PRO A 79 -5.29 2.27 -4.45
N THR A 80 -5.42 2.34 -3.13
CA THR A 80 -4.47 1.72 -2.18
C THR A 80 -4.66 0.22 -2.03
N TRP A 81 -5.78 -0.33 -2.51
CA TRP A 81 -6.09 -1.76 -2.52
C TRP A 81 -5.72 -2.42 -3.86
N ILE A 82 -5.62 -3.75 -3.86
CA ILE A 82 -5.44 -4.56 -5.08
C ILE A 82 -6.69 -5.42 -5.26
N ALA A 83 -7.24 -5.46 -6.47
CA ALA A 83 -8.43 -6.26 -6.77
C ALA A 83 -8.27 -7.71 -6.30
N GLY A 84 -9.23 -8.18 -5.50
CA GLY A 84 -9.27 -9.53 -4.94
C GLY A 84 -8.57 -9.72 -3.59
N ASP A 85 -7.88 -8.70 -3.05
CA ASP A 85 -7.37 -8.73 -1.68
C ASP A 85 -8.46 -8.40 -0.63
N ALA A 86 -8.11 -8.51 0.65
CA ALA A 86 -9.05 -8.23 1.74
C ALA A 86 -9.42 -6.75 1.82
N ALA A 87 -8.46 -5.84 1.56
CA ALA A 87 -8.69 -4.40 1.61
C ALA A 87 -9.63 -3.94 0.49
N TRP A 88 -9.52 -4.52 -0.70
CA TRP A 88 -10.44 -4.37 -1.81
C TRP A 88 -11.83 -4.87 -1.46
N ALA A 89 -11.93 -6.05 -0.84
CA ALA A 89 -13.22 -6.61 -0.44
C ALA A 89 -13.92 -5.69 0.59
N THR A 90 -13.18 -5.19 1.57
CA THR A 90 -13.68 -4.23 2.56
C THR A 90 -14.09 -2.90 1.91
N ALA A 91 -13.23 -2.30 1.08
CA ALA A 91 -13.51 -1.03 0.42
C ALA A 91 -14.71 -1.14 -0.54
N ARG A 92 -14.80 -2.24 -1.28
CA ARG A 92 -15.96 -2.52 -2.15
C ARG A 92 -17.24 -2.69 -1.35
N GLU A 93 -17.19 -3.39 -0.22
CA GLU A 93 -18.37 -3.60 0.63
C GLU A 93 -18.84 -2.29 1.27
N GLN A 94 -17.93 -1.45 1.74
CA GLN A 94 -18.27 -0.11 2.24
C GLN A 94 -18.93 0.74 1.14
N ALA A 95 -18.33 0.81 -0.05
CA ALA A 95 -18.90 1.53 -1.18
C ALA A 95 -20.27 0.97 -1.60
N ARG A 96 -20.47 -0.36 -1.50
CA ARG A 96 -21.77 -1.00 -1.73
C ARG A 96 -22.80 -0.55 -0.69
N LEU A 97 -22.45 -0.52 0.58
CA LEU A 97 -23.35 -0.08 1.66
C LEU A 97 -23.73 1.39 1.52
N GLU A 98 -22.76 2.25 1.19
CA GLU A 98 -22.99 3.66 0.86
C GLU A 98 -23.93 3.81 -0.34
N ALA A 99 -23.72 3.02 -1.39
CA ALA A 99 -24.60 3.02 -2.57
C ALA A 99 -26.05 2.65 -2.20
N TRP A 100 -26.25 1.73 -1.25
CA TRP A 100 -27.58 1.37 -0.74
C TRP A 100 -28.20 2.43 0.18
N ALA A 101 -27.40 3.32 0.76
CA ALA A 101 -27.87 4.35 1.68
C ALA A 101 -28.50 5.55 0.95
N HIS A 102 -28.39 5.63 -0.38
CA HIS A 102 -28.98 6.73 -1.15
C HIS A 102 -30.51 6.77 -1.03
N PRO A 103 -31.14 7.96 -0.96
CA PRO A 103 -32.58 8.08 -0.72
C PRO A 103 -33.47 7.55 -1.85
N THR A 104 -33.01 7.66 -3.10
CA THR A 104 -33.82 7.31 -4.27
C THR A 104 -33.29 6.06 -4.98
N LEU A 105 -34.20 5.32 -5.63
CA LEU A 105 -33.82 4.14 -6.41
C LEU A 105 -32.88 4.50 -7.58
N GLU A 106 -33.08 5.65 -8.20
CA GLU A 106 -32.23 6.13 -9.31
C GLU A 106 -30.79 6.36 -8.85
N GLU A 107 -30.60 7.08 -7.74
CA GLU A 107 -29.28 7.33 -7.15
C GLU A 107 -28.62 6.04 -6.66
N GLN A 108 -29.39 5.13 -6.05
CA GLN A 108 -28.88 3.81 -5.66
C GLN A 108 -28.37 3.01 -6.87
N LEU A 109 -29.12 3.00 -7.98
CA LEU A 109 -28.72 2.29 -9.20
C LEU A 109 -27.46 2.91 -9.82
N ALA A 110 -27.38 4.23 -9.89
CA ALA A 110 -26.21 4.95 -10.38
C ALA A 110 -24.97 4.68 -9.51
N ALA A 111 -25.11 4.77 -8.18
CA ALA A 111 -24.02 4.50 -7.23
C ALA A 111 -23.55 3.03 -7.31
N ARG A 112 -24.46 2.08 -7.47
CA ARG A 112 -24.10 0.66 -7.65
C ARG A 112 -23.38 0.40 -8.98
N ALA A 113 -23.77 1.09 -10.06
CA ALA A 113 -23.05 1.01 -11.33
C ALA A 113 -21.62 1.54 -11.17
N GLU A 114 -21.45 2.63 -10.41
CA GLU A 114 -20.14 3.21 -10.10
C GLU A 114 -19.26 2.27 -9.26
N VAL A 115 -19.83 1.62 -8.24
CA VAL A 115 -19.12 0.58 -7.47
C VAL A 115 -18.59 -0.52 -8.40
N ASN A 116 -19.39 -1.00 -9.35
CA ASN A 116 -18.94 -2.01 -10.30
C ASN A 116 -17.89 -1.47 -11.28
N ARG A 117 -17.97 -0.20 -11.68
CA ARG A 117 -16.98 0.45 -12.55
C ARG A 117 -15.62 0.57 -11.87
N VAL A 118 -15.61 0.96 -10.59
CA VAL A 118 -14.38 1.21 -9.82
C VAL A 118 -13.76 -0.09 -9.30
N TYR A 119 -14.57 -0.97 -8.70
CA TYR A 119 -14.07 -2.16 -8.01
C TYR A 119 -14.14 -3.43 -8.85
N GLY A 120 -14.85 -3.42 -9.98
CA GLY A 120 -15.12 -4.60 -10.79
C GLY A 120 -16.30 -5.44 -10.28
N PRO A 121 -16.64 -6.53 -10.99
CA PRO A 121 -17.73 -7.42 -10.60
C PRO A 121 -17.44 -8.11 -9.27
N ALA A 122 -18.48 -8.49 -8.54
CA ALA A 122 -18.33 -9.31 -7.36
C ALA A 122 -17.66 -10.64 -7.74
N VAL A 123 -16.59 -11.02 -7.05
CA VAL A 123 -15.95 -12.32 -7.25
C VAL A 123 -16.86 -13.38 -6.62
N THR A 124 -17.70 -14.01 -7.43
CA THR A 124 -18.59 -15.11 -7.02
C THR A 124 -17.88 -16.44 -7.18
N SER A 125 -17.09 -16.84 -6.18
CA SER A 125 -16.69 -18.23 -5.84
C SER A 125 -15.23 -18.29 -5.34
N ARG A 126 -15.04 -18.76 -4.10
CA ARG A 126 -13.83 -19.45 -3.66
C ARG A 126 -14.25 -20.89 -3.40
N THR A 127 -13.93 -21.81 -4.30
CA THR A 127 -14.08 -23.25 -4.03
C THR A 127 -13.16 -23.59 -2.85
N LEU A 128 -13.73 -23.87 -1.68
CA LEU A 128 -13.00 -24.49 -0.57
C LEU A 128 -12.66 -25.91 -1.01
N GLY A 129 -11.48 -26.09 -1.62
CA GLY A 129 -10.95 -27.41 -1.92
C GLY A 129 -10.70 -28.15 -0.60
N GLN A 130 -11.68 -28.89 -0.12
CA GLN A 130 -11.46 -29.86 0.95
C GLN A 130 -10.60 -30.98 0.38
N VAL A 131 -9.34 -31.04 0.82
CA VAL A 131 -8.53 -32.25 0.70
C VAL A 131 -9.10 -33.24 1.70
N VAL A 132 -9.95 -34.15 1.23
CA VAL A 132 -10.32 -35.34 2.00
C VAL A 132 -9.05 -36.19 2.10
N ARG A 133 -8.64 -36.45 3.33
CA ARG A 133 -7.45 -37.23 3.69
C ARG A 133 -7.70 -38.71 3.54
#